data_AF-A0A345C313-F1
#
_entry.id   AF-A0A345C313-F1
#
_cell.length_a   1.000
_cell.length_b   1.000
_cell.length_c   1.000
_cell.angle_alpha   90.00
_cell.angle_beta   90.00
_cell.angle_gamma   90.00
#
_symmetry.space_group_name_H-M   'P 1'
#
loop_
_entity.id
_entity.type
_entity.pdbx_description
1 polymer ?
#
loop_
_entity_poly.entity_id
_entity_poly.type
_entity_poly.pdbx_seq_one_letter_code
_entity_poly.pdbx_strand_id
1 'polypeptide(L)' 'MTVDLQMRFRNEEGRMSTISVNNPAEDIASSEVEEVMDQILDHNVFFTSGGLLVEKVDARLVSRSVEQMYEA' A
#
# COMPACT_ATOMS: atom_id res chain seq x y z
N MET A 1 17.29 7.15 1.87
CA MET A 1 16.39 6.76 0.77
C MET A 1 15.06 6.41 1.42
N THR A 2 14.01 7.18 1.20
CA THR A 2 12.68 6.85 1.75
C THR A 2 11.95 5.99 0.72
N VAL A 3 11.78 4.71 1.05
CA VAL A 3 10.91 3.82 0.30
C VAL A 3 9.52 3.87 0.93
N ASP A 4 8.49 3.90 0.10
CA ASP A 4 7.09 3.83 0.50
C ASP A 4 6.48 2.54 -0.03
N LEU A 5 5.98 1.68 0.84
CA LEU A 5 5.21 0.52 0.43
C LEU A 5 3.76 0.95 0.18
N GLN A 6 3.35 0.96 -1.09
CA GLN A 6 1.97 1.21 -1.48
C GLN A 6 1.26 -0.11 -1.73
N MET A 7 0.29 -0.41 -0.88
CA MET A 7 -0.60 -1.55 -0.99
C MET A 7 -1.94 -1.07 -1.55
N ARG A 8 -2.33 -1.60 -2.72
CA ARG A 8 -3.58 -1.28 -3.39
C ARG A 8 -4.60 -2.38 -3.15
N PHE A 9 -5.78 -1.95 -2.75
CA PHE A 9 -6.92 -2.79 -2.48
C PHE A 9 -8.14 -2.26 -3.22
N ARG A 10 -9.10 -3.14 -3.47
CA ARG A 10 -10.42 -2.80 -3.99
C ARG A 10 -11.44 -2.94 -2.85
N ASN A 11 -12.29 -1.94 -2.73
CA ASN A 11 -13.39 -1.93 -1.76
C ASN A 11 -14.69 -2.48 -2.35
N GLU A 12 -15.71 -2.64 -1.50
CA GLU A 12 -17.04 -3.13 -1.87
C GLU A 12 -17.69 -2.34 -3.03
N GLU A 13 -17.45 -1.03 -3.10
CA GLU A 13 -17.95 -0.17 -4.17
C GLU A 13 -17.13 -0.28 -5.48
N GLY A 14 -16.12 -1.16 -5.52
CA GLY A 14 -15.24 -1.35 -6.66
C GLY A 14 -14.18 -0.27 -6.84
N ARG A 15 -14.07 0.70 -5.92
CA ARG A 15 -13.05 1.75 -5.94
C ARG A 15 -11.72 1.22 -5.42
N MET A 16 -10.64 1.79 -5.95
CA MET A 16 -9.28 1.51 -5.46
C MET A 16 -8.96 2.34 -4.23
N SER A 17 -8.53 1.67 -3.17
CA SER A 17 -7.98 2.28 -1.96
C SER A 17 -6.50 1.93 -1.86
N THR A 18 -5.65 2.93 -1.64
CA THR A 18 -4.20 2.76 -1.56
C THR A 18 -3.75 3.06 -0.14
N ILE A 19 -3.17 2.07 0.53
CA ILE A 19 -2.52 2.22 1.83
C ILE A 19 -1.04 2.42 1.58
N SER A 20 -0.47 3.52 2.07
CA SER A 20 0.96 3.81 1.95
C SER A 20 1.61 3.66 3.33
N VAL A 21 2.61 2.79 3.42
CA VAL A 21 3.42 2.61 4.62
C VAL A 21 4.77 3.27 4.37
N ASN A 22 5.04 4.30 5.15
CA ASN A 22 6.28 5.05 5.10
C ASN A 22 7.35 4.28 5.87
N ASN A 23 8.54 4.13 5.28
CA ASN A 23 9.66 3.40 5.87
C ASN A 23 9.32 1.93 6.21
N PRO A 24 8.87 1.13 5.22
CA PRO A 24 8.62 -0.29 5.39
C PRO A 24 9.94 -1.02 5.73
N ALA A 25 9.85 -2.15 6.44
CA ALA A 25 11.03 -2.91 6.83
C ALA A 25 11.90 -3.32 5.62
N GLU A 26 13.22 -3.31 5.80
CA GLU A 26 14.19 -3.48 4.70
C GLU A 26 14.19 -4.90 4.11
N ASP A 27 13.77 -5.90 4.90
CA ASP A 27 13.74 -7.33 4.55
C ASP A 27 12.31 -7.83 4.26
N ILE A 28 11.44 -6.96 3.76
CA ILE A 28 10.06 -7.36 3.43
C ILE A 28 10.06 -8.35 2.26
N ALA A 29 9.68 -9.59 2.57
CA ALA A 29 9.40 -10.61 1.58
C ALA A 29 8.01 -10.40 0.98
N SER A 30 7.82 -10.80 -0.28
CA SER A 30 6.51 -10.76 -0.94
C SER A 30 5.45 -11.55 -0.16
N SER A 31 5.83 -12.66 0.47
CA SER A 31 4.94 -13.48 1.29
C SER A 31 4.40 -12.72 2.51
N GLU A 32 5.24 -11.93 3.18
CA GLU A 32 4.80 -11.14 4.34
C GLU A 32 3.83 -10.05 3.92
N VAL A 33 4.07 -9.40 2.77
CA VAL A 33 3.12 -8.42 2.22
C VAL A 33 1.79 -9.09 1.92
N GLU A 34 1.80 -10.27 1.31
CA GLU A 34 0.57 -11.02 1.02
C GLU A 34 -0.18 -11.42 2.29
N GLU A 35 0.51 -11.87 3.34
CA GLU A 35 -0.10 -12.20 4.63
C GLU A 35 -0.69 -10.98 5.31
N VAL A 36 0.02 -9.85 5.30
CA VAL A 36 -0.48 -8.58 5.83
C VAL A 36 -1.71 -8.13 5.06
N MET A 37 -1.69 -8.22 3.72
CA MET A 37 -2.85 -7.94 2.88
C MET A 37 -4.04 -8.83 3.20
N ASP A 38 -3.81 -10.12 3.45
CA ASP A 38 -4.85 -11.07 3.84
C ASP A 38 -5.44 -10.73 5.20
N GLN A 39 -4.58 -10.45 6.20
CA GLN A 39 -5.02 -10.01 7.52
C GLN A 39 -5.82 -8.71 7.46
N ILE A 40 -5.43 -7.76 6.61
CA ILE A 40 -6.18 -6.51 6.41
C ILE A 40 -7.61 -6.79 5.90
N LEU A 41 -7.75 -7.75 4.97
CA LEU A 41 -9.04 -8.17 4.43
C LEU A 41 -9.86 -8.99 5.46
N ASP A 42 -9.22 -9.88 6.22
CA ASP A 42 -9.87 -10.70 7.24
C ASP A 42 -10.40 -9.84 8.39
N HIS A 43 -9.55 -8.94 8.90
CA HIS A 43 -9.90 -8.06 10.00
C HIS A 43 -10.97 -7.03 9.63
N ASN A 44 -11.12 -6.68 8.34
CA ASN A 44 -12.10 -5.69 7.88
C ASN A 44 -12.08 -4.37 8.69
N VAL A 45 -10.92 -4.00 9.25
CA VAL A 45 -10.79 -2.84 10.15
C VAL A 45 -10.60 -1.52 9.39
N PHE A 46 -10.30 -1.58 8.10
CA PHE A 46 -10.07 -0.40 7.27
C PHE A 46 -11.34 0.02 6.54
N PHE A 47 -11.98 1.07 7.05
CA PHE A 47 -13.12 1.71 6.41
C PHE A 47 -12.62 2.77 5.43
N THR A 48 -12.91 2.55 4.15
CA THR A 48 -12.61 3.50 3.08
C THR A 48 -13.87 4.29 2.74
N SER A 49 -13.72 5.35 1.94
CA SER A 49 -14.88 6.14 1.49
C SER A 49 -15.91 5.34 0.69
N GLY A 50 -15.55 4.15 0.18
CA GLY A 50 -16.45 3.23 -0.52
C GLY A 50 -16.64 1.90 0.21
N GLY A 51 -16.56 1.88 1.54
CA GLY A 51 -16.82 0.69 2.36
C GLY A 51 -15.57 -0.11 2.72
N LEU A 52 -15.78 -1.39 3.03
CA LEU A 52 -14.73 -2.32 3.46
C LEU A 52 -13.83 -2.72 2.28
N LEU A 53 -12.59 -3.08 2.60
CA LEU A 53 -11.67 -3.68 1.64
C LEU A 53 -12.07 -5.14 1.42
N VAL A 54 -12.29 -5.53 0.16
CA VAL A 54 -12.75 -6.89 -0.19
C VAL A 54 -11.78 -7.66 -1.05
N GLU A 55 -10.85 -6.97 -1.73
CA GLU A 55 -9.92 -7.61 -2.66
C GLU A 55 -8.55 -6.92 -2.59
N LYS A 56 -7.47 -7.71 -2.56
CA LYS A 56 -6.10 -7.25 -2.70
C LYS A 56 -5.74 -7.17 -4.17
N VAL A 57 -5.27 -6.00 -4.62
CA VAL A 57 -4.97 -5.75 -6.05
C VAL A 57 -3.50 -5.98 -6.32
N ASP A 58 -2.63 -5.23 -5.64
CA ASP A 58 -1.18 -5.36 -5.72
C ASP A 58 -0.47 -4.54 -4.65
N ALA A 59 0.78 -4.89 -4.37
CA ALA A 59 1.68 -4.08 -3.57
C ALA A 59 2.88 -3.63 -4.42
N ARG A 60 3.32 -2.39 -4.21
CA ARG A 60 4.49 -1.83 -4.89
C ARG A 60 5.33 -1.01 -3.94
N LEU A 61 6.64 -1.20 -4.01
CA LEU A 61 7.61 -0.34 -3.33
C LEU A 61 7.91 0.85 -4.23
N VAL A 62 7.72 2.06 -3.71
CA VAL A 62 7.97 3.31 -4.43
C VAL A 62 9.08 4.06 -3.71
N SER A 63 10.27 4.07 -4.32
CA SER A 63 11.37 4.94 -3.91
C SER A 63 11.24 6.28 -4.64
N ARG A 64 10.97 7.37 -3.91
CA ARG A 64 10.97 8.72 -4.49
C ARG A 64 12.37 9.33 -4.34
N SER A 65 13.09 9.49 -5.45
CA SER A 65 14.33 10.27 -5.51
C SER A 65 14.01 11.63 -6.12
N VAL A 66 14.13 12.69 -5.33
CA VAL A 66 13.99 14.07 -5.83
C VAL A 66 15.39 14.58 -6.14
N GLU A 67 15.70 14.71 -7.41
CA GLU A 67 16.97 15.27 -7.89
C GLU A 67 16.70 16.67 -8.43
N GLN A 68 17.12 17.69 -7.67
CA GLN A 68 16.97 19.08 -8.06
C GLN A 68 17.98 19.40 -9.16
N MET A 69 17.50 19.52 -10.40
CA MET A 69 18.37 19.73 -11.56
C MET A 69 18.72 21.20 -11.81
N TYR A 70 17.96 22.15 -11.25
CA TYR A 70 18.21 23.58 -11.38
C TYR A 70 17.37 24.37 -10.34
N GLU A 71 17.94 25.44 -9.79
CA GLU A 71 17.25 26.50 -9.04
C GLU A 71 17.67 27.83 -9.66
N ALA A 72 16.70 28.69 -9.99
CA ALA A 72 16.91 29.96 -10.68
C ALA A 72 17.22 31.11 -9.71
#